data_AF-A0A9J6FVW5-F1
#
_entry.id   AF-A0A9J6FVW5-F1
#
_cell.length_a   1.000
_cell.length_b   1.000
_cell.length_c   1.000
_cell.angle_alpha   90.00
_cell.angle_beta   90.00
_cell.angle_gamma   90.00
#
_symmetry.space_group_name_H-M   'P 1'
#
loop_
_entity.id
_entity.type
_entity.pdbx_description
1 polymer ?
#
loop_
_entity_poly.entity_id
_entity_poly.type
_entity_poly.pdbx_seq_one_letter_code
_entity_poly.pdbx_strand_id
1 'polypeptide(L)'
;MTPVDREKVWRDLKRGIEIIYSDKQAMTTTTYMHLYTLVCDFSTRSAPANTPAASKSDSARSAGYDLCGRLKAFLQDYLVALFSVVDNLSNEELLGFYNDQWQRFRFSSKVVANVFSFHNLNWLATERKYDKSVLDTYQLSLASWKEGFSSSLHAKVTKALLKLIELERCGAQVNVRLIRGVLQCYVELGVNEEDASDKRPSLDLYKTAFEGAFLEDTERFYIQEGTEFLNRNSVTEYTKKVEQRLQEEKRRVSMYLHESTLAPLVGTFQKVLVEHHLEHFCTEFKVLLREDSMMTLRECISWCR
;
A
#
# COMPACT_ATOMS: atom_id res chain seq x y z
N MET A 1 -22.01 38.31 -19.09
CA MET A 1 -22.17 37.06 -18.31
C MET A 1 -21.55 37.30 -16.94
N THR A 2 -22.33 37.12 -15.88
CA THR A 2 -21.85 37.26 -14.49
C THR A 2 -20.76 36.20 -14.21
N PRO A 3 -19.71 36.54 -13.44
CA PRO A 3 -18.74 35.55 -13.00
C PRO A 3 -19.48 34.43 -12.25
N VAL A 4 -19.12 33.19 -12.55
CA VAL A 4 -19.68 32.03 -11.83
C VAL A 4 -19.23 32.12 -10.38
N ASP A 5 -20.18 32.07 -9.46
CA ASP A 5 -19.89 31.98 -8.03
C ASP A 5 -19.20 30.64 -7.74
N ARG A 6 -17.87 30.68 -7.58
CA ARG A 6 -17.03 29.51 -7.36
C ARG A 6 -17.41 28.79 -6.06
N GLU A 7 -17.86 29.52 -5.04
CA GLU A 7 -18.32 28.91 -3.79
C GLU A 7 -19.59 28.11 -4.00
N LYS A 8 -20.51 28.61 -4.83
CA LYS A 8 -21.73 27.87 -5.18
C LYS A 8 -21.41 26.61 -5.98
N VAL A 9 -20.55 26.71 -7.00
CA VAL A 9 -20.15 25.53 -7.81
C VAL A 9 -19.43 24.50 -6.95
N TRP A 10 -18.51 24.93 -6.09
CA TRP A 10 -17.83 24.02 -5.17
C TRP A 10 -18.81 23.36 -4.20
N ARG A 11 -19.79 24.09 -3.67
CA ARG A 11 -20.81 23.52 -2.76
C ARG A 11 -21.61 22.40 -3.42
N ASP A 12 -22.04 22.60 -4.65
CA ASP A 12 -22.80 21.60 -5.41
C ASP A 12 -21.91 20.40 -5.79
N LEU A 13 -20.66 20.67 -6.19
CA LEU A 13 -19.65 19.63 -6.47
C LEU A 13 -19.32 18.80 -5.23
N LYS A 14 -19.09 19.46 -4.07
CA LYS A 14 -18.79 18.82 -2.78
C LYS A 14 -19.90 17.86 -2.38
N ARG A 15 -21.18 18.26 -2.52
CA ARG A 15 -22.32 17.37 -2.26
C ARG A 15 -22.29 16.13 -3.15
N GLY A 16 -21.94 16.29 -4.42
CA GLY A 16 -21.75 15.17 -5.34
C GLY A 16 -20.63 14.23 -4.88
N ILE A 17 -19.49 14.79 -4.47
CA ILE A 17 -18.35 14.03 -3.95
C ILE A 17 -18.72 13.28 -2.66
N GLU A 18 -19.44 13.92 -1.74
CA GLU A 18 -19.96 13.28 -0.52
C GLU A 18 -20.82 12.05 -0.83
N ILE A 19 -21.68 12.14 -1.85
CA ILE A 19 -22.50 11.00 -2.31
C ILE A 19 -21.60 9.86 -2.80
N ILE A 20 -20.59 10.17 -3.63
CA ILE A 20 -19.64 9.17 -4.14
C ILE A 20 -18.94 8.44 -2.99
N TYR A 21 -18.40 9.18 -2.00
CA TYR A 21 -17.68 8.59 -0.87
C TYR A 21 -18.60 7.92 0.18
N SER A 22 -19.90 8.23 0.18
CA SER A 22 -20.84 7.61 1.13
C SER A 22 -21.23 6.18 0.77
N ASP A 23 -21.03 5.74 -0.49
CA ASP A 23 -21.41 4.41 -1.01
C ASP A 23 -22.90 4.05 -0.78
N LYS A 24 -23.76 5.04 -0.51
CA LYS A 24 -25.18 4.84 -0.18
C LYS A 24 -26.05 4.66 -1.42
N GLN A 25 -25.59 5.10 -2.58
CA GLN A 25 -26.38 5.08 -3.81
C GLN A 25 -25.51 4.98 -5.05
N ALA A 26 -25.90 4.11 -5.99
CA ALA A 26 -25.27 4.05 -7.30
C ALA A 26 -25.44 5.38 -8.05
N MET A 27 -24.34 5.94 -8.54
CA MET A 27 -24.36 7.20 -9.27
C MET A 27 -25.04 7.02 -10.63
N THR A 28 -26.01 7.88 -10.94
CA THR A 28 -26.64 7.91 -12.26
C THR A 28 -25.76 8.64 -13.28
N THR A 29 -25.90 8.30 -14.57
CA THR A 29 -25.21 9.00 -15.67
C THR A 29 -25.49 10.51 -15.65
N THR A 30 -26.74 10.91 -15.32
CA THR A 30 -27.13 12.32 -15.23
C THR A 30 -26.37 13.04 -14.12
N THR A 31 -26.26 12.42 -12.94
CA THR A 31 -25.48 12.98 -11.83
C THR A 31 -24.00 13.08 -12.18
N TYR A 32 -23.42 12.02 -12.78
CA TYR A 32 -22.03 12.03 -13.23
C TYR A 32 -21.74 13.18 -14.21
N MET A 33 -22.57 13.32 -15.25
CA MET A 33 -22.41 14.37 -16.26
C MET A 33 -22.56 15.75 -15.65
N HIS A 34 -23.50 15.92 -14.72
CA HIS A 34 -23.65 17.18 -14.00
C HIS A 34 -22.39 17.57 -13.22
N LEU A 35 -21.80 16.65 -12.45
CA LEU A 35 -20.56 16.94 -11.71
C LEU A 35 -19.38 17.21 -12.64
N TYR A 36 -19.26 16.47 -13.74
CA TYR A 36 -18.25 16.72 -14.76
C TYR A 36 -18.38 18.14 -15.34
N THR A 37 -19.60 18.58 -15.67
CA THR A 37 -19.86 19.95 -16.13
C THR A 37 -19.48 20.98 -15.07
N LEU A 38 -19.77 20.76 -13.79
CA LEU A 38 -19.36 21.67 -12.72
C LEU A 38 -17.83 21.84 -12.67
N VAL A 39 -17.06 20.77 -12.84
CA VAL A 39 -15.59 20.83 -12.89
C VAL A 39 -15.09 21.61 -14.12
N CYS A 40 -15.70 21.38 -15.28
CA CYS A 40 -15.40 22.13 -16.50
C CYS A 40 -15.68 23.63 -16.33
N ASP A 41 -16.84 23.98 -15.79
CA ASP A 41 -17.25 25.36 -15.53
C ASP A 41 -16.31 26.03 -14.53
N PHE A 42 -15.92 25.32 -13.47
CA PHE A 42 -14.95 25.81 -12.48
C PHE A 42 -13.58 26.10 -13.10
N SER A 43 -13.15 25.25 -14.05
CA SER A 43 -11.83 25.37 -14.70
C SER A 43 -11.78 26.44 -15.80
N THR A 44 -12.89 26.68 -16.50
CA THR A 44 -12.92 27.50 -17.73
C THR A 44 -13.55 28.88 -17.55
N ARG A 45 -14.51 29.05 -16.62
CA ARG A 45 -15.25 30.31 -16.43
C ARG A 45 -14.59 31.24 -15.42
N SER A 46 -13.28 31.07 -15.23
CA SER A 46 -12.46 31.70 -14.20
C SER A 46 -12.21 33.20 -14.42
N ALA A 47 -12.34 33.70 -15.65
CA ALA A 47 -12.07 35.09 -16.01
C ALA A 47 -13.17 35.72 -16.88
N PRO A 48 -13.48 37.02 -16.72
CA PRO A 48 -14.38 37.76 -17.61
C PRO A 48 -13.99 37.66 -19.08
N ALA A 49 -14.99 37.73 -19.97
CA ALA A 49 -14.77 37.64 -21.43
C ALA A 49 -13.76 38.68 -21.95
N ASN A 50 -13.70 39.86 -21.33
CA ASN A 50 -12.85 40.99 -21.73
C ASN A 50 -11.44 40.96 -21.10
N THR A 51 -11.08 39.91 -20.36
CA THR A 51 -9.77 39.82 -19.71
C THR A 51 -8.66 39.50 -20.73
N PRO A 52 -7.48 40.15 -20.65
CA PRO A 52 -6.32 39.84 -21.49
C PRO A 52 -5.93 38.36 -21.42
N ALA A 53 -5.37 37.82 -22.52
CA ALA A 53 -5.03 36.39 -22.62
C ALA A 53 -4.07 35.90 -21.52
N ALA A 54 -3.06 36.69 -21.16
CA ALA A 54 -2.12 36.37 -20.09
C ALA A 54 -2.84 36.23 -18.72
N SER A 55 -3.67 37.20 -18.35
CA SER A 55 -4.47 37.14 -17.11
C SER A 55 -5.57 36.07 -17.11
N LYS A 56 -6.02 35.60 -18.28
CA LYS A 56 -6.92 34.44 -18.39
C LYS A 56 -6.18 33.15 -18.05
N SER A 57 -4.94 33.00 -18.52
CA SER A 57 -4.06 31.86 -18.18
C SER A 57 -3.79 31.80 -16.68
N ASP A 58 -3.43 32.94 -16.07
CA ASP A 58 -3.16 33.00 -14.63
C ASP A 58 -4.41 32.69 -13.78
N SER A 59 -5.57 33.18 -14.21
CA SER A 59 -6.84 32.88 -13.54
C SER A 59 -7.24 31.40 -13.65
N ALA A 60 -7.03 30.77 -14.81
CA ALA A 60 -7.27 29.34 -14.99
C ALA A 60 -6.29 28.49 -14.16
N ARG A 61 -5.01 28.90 -14.11
CA ARG A 61 -3.99 28.27 -13.27
C ARG A 61 -4.38 28.34 -11.78
N SER A 62 -4.75 29.51 -11.29
CA SER A 62 -5.22 29.73 -9.91
C SER A 62 -6.48 28.92 -9.59
N ALA A 63 -7.47 28.87 -10.49
CA ALA A 63 -8.67 28.07 -10.30
C ALA A 63 -8.36 26.57 -10.17
N GLY A 64 -7.37 26.07 -10.91
CA GLY A 64 -6.99 24.67 -10.79
C GLY A 64 -6.38 24.32 -9.43
N TYR A 65 -5.47 25.16 -8.92
CA TYR A 65 -4.93 24.98 -7.56
C TYR A 65 -6.01 25.09 -6.48
N ASP A 66 -6.94 26.04 -6.61
CA ASP A 66 -8.09 26.19 -5.70
C ASP A 66 -8.96 24.93 -5.68
N LEU A 67 -9.26 24.36 -6.86
CA LEU A 67 -10.04 23.13 -6.97
C LEU A 67 -9.34 21.93 -6.31
N CYS A 68 -8.05 21.75 -6.57
CA CYS A 68 -7.23 20.70 -5.95
C CYS A 68 -7.14 20.88 -4.43
N GLY A 69 -6.92 22.11 -3.95
CA GLY A 69 -6.85 22.43 -2.53
C GLY A 69 -8.16 22.13 -1.80
N ARG A 70 -9.30 22.46 -2.42
CA ARG A 70 -10.63 22.17 -1.89
C ARG A 70 -10.92 20.67 -1.83
N LEU A 71 -10.52 19.92 -2.86
CA LEU A 71 -10.63 18.45 -2.84
C LEU A 71 -9.73 17.86 -1.74
N LYS A 72 -8.48 18.33 -1.59
CA LYS A 72 -7.59 17.88 -0.53
C LYS A 72 -8.20 18.11 0.86
N ALA A 73 -8.73 19.31 1.12
CA ALA A 73 -9.37 19.63 2.39
C ALA A 73 -10.58 18.71 2.67
N PHE A 74 -11.43 18.46 1.67
CA PHE A 74 -12.53 17.51 1.79
C PHE A 74 -12.05 16.10 2.17
N LEU A 75 -11.00 15.61 1.50
CA LEU A 75 -10.45 14.28 1.77
C LEU A 75 -9.85 14.20 3.19
N GLN A 76 -9.17 15.24 3.63
CA GLN A 76 -8.62 15.31 4.99
C GLN A 76 -9.73 15.23 6.05
N ASP A 77 -10.80 16.02 5.91
CA ASP A 77 -11.96 15.97 6.81
C ASP A 77 -12.61 14.58 6.83
N TYR A 78 -12.80 13.99 5.65
CA TYR A 78 -13.35 12.64 5.49
C TYR A 78 -12.48 11.59 6.20
N LEU A 79 -11.16 11.63 6.01
CA LEU A 79 -10.22 10.65 6.57
C LEU A 79 -10.07 10.79 8.09
N VAL A 80 -10.09 12.01 8.61
CA VAL A 80 -10.11 12.25 10.07
C VAL A 80 -11.36 11.63 10.69
N ALA A 81 -12.53 11.86 10.09
CA ALA A 81 -13.76 11.24 10.57
C ALA A 81 -13.72 9.71 10.45
N LEU A 82 -13.20 9.19 9.33
CA LEU A 82 -13.09 7.75 9.07
C LEU A 82 -12.16 7.04 10.06
N PHE A 83 -11.00 7.63 10.37
CA PHE A 83 -10.02 6.98 11.24
C PHE A 83 -10.30 7.19 12.74
N SER A 84 -11.20 8.10 13.11
CA SER A 84 -11.62 8.31 14.51
C SER A 84 -12.18 7.07 15.21
N VAL A 85 -12.73 6.11 14.47
CA VAL A 85 -13.30 4.87 15.03
C VAL A 85 -12.28 3.74 15.19
N VAL A 86 -11.06 3.89 14.65
CA VAL A 86 -10.10 2.79 14.52
C VAL A 86 -9.37 2.46 15.82
N ASP A 87 -9.31 3.40 16.75
CA ASP A 87 -8.67 3.20 18.05
C ASP A 87 -9.31 2.03 18.82
N ASN A 88 -10.61 1.80 18.64
CA ASN A 88 -11.37 0.74 19.30
C ASN A 88 -11.23 -0.65 18.65
N LEU A 89 -10.63 -0.76 17.45
CA LEU A 89 -10.53 -2.01 16.70
C LEU A 89 -9.18 -2.70 16.94
N SER A 90 -9.14 -4.04 16.86
CA SER A 90 -7.91 -4.83 17.08
C SER A 90 -7.80 -6.04 16.14
N ASN A 91 -6.58 -6.49 15.86
CA ASN A 91 -6.27 -7.71 15.10
C ASN A 91 -7.04 -7.82 13.76
N GLU A 92 -7.77 -8.93 13.55
CA GLU A 92 -8.47 -9.20 12.29
C GLU A 92 -9.64 -8.23 12.03
N GLU A 93 -10.34 -7.76 13.07
CA GLU A 93 -11.40 -6.75 12.92
C GLU A 93 -10.83 -5.42 12.41
N LEU A 94 -9.65 -5.05 12.90
CA LEU A 94 -8.92 -3.87 12.42
C LEU A 94 -8.53 -4.04 10.94
N LEU A 95 -8.00 -5.21 10.56
CA LEU A 95 -7.59 -5.48 9.17
C LEU A 95 -8.79 -5.54 8.23
N GLY A 96 -9.89 -6.15 8.65
CA GLY A 96 -11.16 -6.19 7.92
C GLY A 96 -11.70 -4.80 7.68
N PHE A 97 -11.84 -4.00 8.75
CA PHE A 97 -12.26 -2.60 8.63
C PHE A 97 -11.33 -1.82 7.70
N TYR A 98 -10.02 -1.87 7.93
CA TYR A 98 -9.06 -1.11 7.13
C TYR A 98 -9.13 -1.49 5.65
N ASN A 99 -9.14 -2.78 5.33
CA ASN A 99 -9.24 -3.25 3.96
C ASN A 99 -10.56 -2.80 3.30
N ASP A 100 -11.69 -2.93 3.98
CA ASP A 100 -13.00 -2.53 3.43
C ASP A 100 -13.06 -1.03 3.16
N GLN A 101 -12.59 -0.21 4.12
CA GLN A 101 -12.55 1.23 3.95
C GLN A 101 -11.59 1.64 2.83
N TRP A 102 -10.43 0.97 2.72
CA TRP A 102 -9.51 1.20 1.62
C TRP A 102 -10.14 0.89 0.26
N GLN A 103 -10.80 -0.26 0.10
CA GLN A 103 -11.44 -0.60 -1.18
C GLN A 103 -12.50 0.41 -1.59
N ARG A 104 -13.33 0.85 -0.63
CA ARG A 104 -14.38 1.87 -0.87
C ARG A 104 -13.77 3.23 -1.22
N PHE A 105 -12.78 3.67 -0.46
CA PHE A 105 -12.06 4.91 -0.71
C PHE A 105 -11.43 4.87 -2.10
N ARG A 106 -10.63 3.85 -2.38
CA ARG A 106 -9.94 3.64 -3.65
C ARG A 106 -10.89 3.69 -4.84
N PHE A 107 -12.03 2.99 -4.75
CA PHE A 107 -13.05 3.02 -5.80
C PHE A 107 -13.62 4.43 -5.99
N SER A 108 -14.04 5.06 -4.89
CA SER A 108 -14.60 6.41 -4.88
C SER A 108 -13.63 7.44 -5.44
N SER A 109 -12.35 7.37 -5.07
CA SER A 109 -11.29 8.24 -5.58
C SER A 109 -11.09 8.10 -7.09
N LYS A 110 -11.22 6.88 -7.65
CA LYS A 110 -11.17 6.69 -9.11
C LYS A 110 -12.37 7.31 -9.80
N VAL A 111 -13.57 7.18 -9.22
CA VAL A 111 -14.77 7.82 -9.76
C VAL A 111 -14.61 9.34 -9.75
N VAL A 112 -14.12 9.92 -8.65
CA VAL A 112 -13.83 11.36 -8.56
C VAL A 112 -12.76 11.77 -9.56
N ALA A 113 -11.68 11.00 -9.73
CA ALA A 113 -10.66 11.28 -10.73
C ALA A 113 -11.21 11.29 -12.17
N ASN A 114 -12.20 10.45 -12.46
CA ASN A 114 -12.89 10.44 -13.75
C ASN A 114 -13.81 11.67 -13.91
N VAL A 115 -14.54 12.07 -12.86
CA VAL A 115 -15.30 13.33 -12.84
C VAL A 115 -14.37 14.53 -13.09
N PHE A 116 -13.15 14.47 -12.57
CA PHE A 116 -12.12 15.51 -12.71
C PHE A 116 -11.26 15.32 -13.97
N SER A 117 -11.59 14.41 -14.88
CA SER A 117 -10.75 14.09 -16.03
C SER A 117 -10.47 15.31 -16.93
N PHE A 118 -11.43 16.22 -17.11
CA PHE A 118 -11.21 17.48 -17.81
C PHE A 118 -10.11 18.32 -17.16
N HIS A 119 -10.15 18.44 -15.84
CA HIS A 119 -9.16 19.18 -15.07
C HIS A 119 -7.77 18.51 -15.16
N ASN A 120 -7.72 17.18 -15.00
CA ASN A 120 -6.49 16.38 -15.13
C ASN A 120 -5.89 16.43 -16.55
N LEU A 121 -6.69 16.63 -17.59
CA LEU A 121 -6.20 16.71 -18.97
C LEU A 121 -5.69 18.11 -19.30
N ASN A 122 -6.43 19.15 -18.92
CA ASN A 122 -6.17 20.50 -19.42
C ASN A 122 -5.26 21.30 -18.48
N TRP A 123 -5.60 21.36 -17.19
CA TRP A 123 -4.85 22.14 -16.22
C TRP A 123 -3.55 21.42 -15.84
N LEU A 124 -3.64 20.16 -15.45
CA LEU A 124 -2.49 19.39 -14.96
C LEU A 124 -1.41 19.19 -16.04
N ALA A 125 -1.78 18.93 -17.29
CA ALA A 125 -0.82 18.77 -18.38
C ALA A 125 -0.05 20.07 -18.68
N THR A 126 -0.66 21.22 -18.38
CA THR A 126 -0.01 22.52 -18.49
C THR A 126 0.91 22.75 -17.30
N GLU A 127 0.44 22.41 -16.10
CA GLU A 127 1.17 22.66 -14.85
C GLU A 127 2.43 21.78 -14.72
N ARG A 128 2.34 20.51 -15.12
CA ARG A 128 3.49 19.56 -15.08
C ARG A 128 4.68 19.95 -15.97
N LYS A 129 4.50 20.92 -16.87
CA LYS A 129 5.63 21.52 -17.61
C LYS A 129 6.52 22.37 -16.72
N TYR A 130 5.97 22.94 -15.65
CA TYR A 130 6.65 23.81 -14.71
C TYR A 130 7.01 23.09 -13.42
N ASP A 131 6.09 22.27 -12.90
CA ASP A 131 6.25 21.53 -11.66
C ASP A 131 5.80 20.08 -11.82
N LYS A 132 6.78 19.17 -11.88
CA LYS A 132 6.53 17.73 -12.03
C LYS A 132 5.95 17.07 -10.77
N SER A 133 5.98 17.76 -9.62
CA SER A 133 5.43 17.23 -8.37
C SER A 133 3.90 17.34 -8.29
N VAL A 134 3.27 18.07 -9.22
CA VAL A 134 1.81 18.25 -9.21
C VAL A 134 1.09 16.93 -9.47
N LEU A 135 0.37 16.48 -8.45
CA LEU A 135 -0.39 15.25 -8.42
C LEU A 135 -1.69 15.38 -9.23
N ASP A 136 -2.07 14.32 -9.94
CA ASP A 136 -3.42 14.23 -10.48
C ASP A 136 -4.45 13.99 -9.36
N THR A 137 -5.75 14.06 -9.70
CA THR A 137 -6.82 13.89 -8.71
C THR A 137 -6.74 12.56 -7.95
N TYR A 138 -6.34 11.47 -8.62
CA TYR A 138 -6.24 10.16 -7.98
C TYR A 138 -5.00 10.08 -7.09
N GLN A 139 -3.85 10.53 -7.58
CA GLN A 139 -2.61 10.63 -6.81
C GLN A 139 -2.77 11.53 -5.58
N LEU A 140 -3.50 12.64 -5.70
CA LEU A 140 -3.86 13.51 -4.58
C LEU A 140 -4.69 12.75 -3.54
N SER A 141 -5.60 11.87 -3.98
CA SER A 141 -6.40 11.04 -3.09
C SER A 141 -5.54 10.01 -2.36
N LEU A 142 -4.60 9.36 -3.06
CA LEU A 142 -3.64 8.43 -2.46
C LEU A 142 -2.72 9.13 -1.44
N ALA A 143 -2.18 10.30 -1.80
CA ALA A 143 -1.37 11.12 -0.91
C ALA A 143 -2.16 11.55 0.34
N SER A 144 -3.43 11.95 0.16
CA SER A 144 -4.30 12.32 1.29
C SER A 144 -4.55 11.14 2.22
N TRP A 145 -4.75 9.92 1.68
CA TRP A 145 -4.86 8.71 2.49
C TRP A 145 -3.58 8.44 3.29
N LYS A 146 -2.42 8.50 2.63
CA LYS A 146 -1.10 8.34 3.28
C LYS A 146 -0.88 9.37 4.39
N GLU A 147 -1.25 10.63 4.17
CA GLU A 147 -1.16 11.70 5.18
C GLU A 147 -2.13 11.48 6.36
N GLY A 148 -3.37 11.06 6.10
CA GLY A 148 -4.37 10.79 7.12
C GLY A 148 -4.08 9.53 7.95
N PHE A 149 -3.27 8.62 7.41
CA PHE A 149 -2.92 7.36 8.04
C PHE A 149 -1.68 7.53 8.92
N SER A 150 -1.89 7.88 10.19
CA SER A 150 -0.81 8.20 11.13
C SER A 150 0.19 7.05 11.33
N SER A 151 1.43 7.37 11.69
CA SER A 151 2.47 6.37 11.99
C SER A 151 2.05 5.36 13.07
N SER A 152 1.25 5.81 14.05
CA SER A 152 0.71 4.93 15.10
C SER A 152 -0.26 3.88 14.54
N LEU A 153 -1.08 4.28 13.57
CA LEU A 153 -2.07 3.42 12.95
C LEU A 153 -1.40 2.44 11.97
N HIS A 154 -0.41 2.92 11.21
CA HIS A 154 0.51 2.06 10.44
C HIS A 154 1.08 0.94 11.30
N ALA A 155 1.68 1.28 12.45
CA ALA A 155 2.28 0.29 13.34
C ALA A 155 1.24 -0.73 13.87
N LYS A 156 0.03 -0.27 14.20
CA LYS A 156 -1.06 -1.13 14.68
C LYS A 156 -1.53 -2.11 13.60
N VAL A 157 -1.70 -1.65 12.36
CA VAL A 157 -2.08 -2.48 11.21
C VAL A 157 -0.97 -3.46 10.85
N THR A 158 0.28 -3.00 10.77
CA THR A 158 1.44 -3.89 10.51
C THR A 158 1.56 -4.96 11.58
N LYS A 159 1.43 -4.62 12.87
CA LYS A 159 1.47 -5.61 13.96
C LYS A 159 0.35 -6.66 13.82
N ALA A 160 -0.85 -6.24 13.43
CA ALA A 160 -1.95 -7.18 13.19
C ALA A 160 -1.68 -8.10 11.98
N LEU A 161 -1.07 -7.59 10.91
CA LEU A 161 -0.65 -8.39 9.75
C LEU A 161 0.38 -9.45 10.14
N LEU A 162 1.44 -9.05 10.84
CA LEU A 162 2.52 -9.96 11.27
C LEU A 162 1.96 -11.08 12.15
N LYS A 163 1.05 -10.76 13.08
CA LYS A 163 0.38 -11.75 13.91
C LYS A 163 -0.44 -12.76 13.10
N LEU A 164 -1.16 -12.32 12.06
CA LEU A 164 -1.87 -13.26 11.18
C LEU A 164 -0.90 -14.17 10.42
N ILE A 165 0.22 -13.64 9.93
CA ILE A 165 1.24 -14.43 9.24
C ILE A 165 1.88 -15.45 10.19
N GLU A 166 2.18 -15.05 11.44
CA GLU A 166 2.71 -15.95 12.47
C GLU A 166 1.73 -17.09 12.78
N LEU A 167 0.43 -16.78 12.93
CA LEU A 167 -0.62 -17.79 13.10
C LEU A 167 -0.67 -18.77 11.92
N GLU A 168 -0.54 -18.28 10.68
CA GLU A 168 -0.46 -19.12 9.49
C GLU A 168 0.79 -20.03 9.49
N ARG A 169 1.95 -19.53 9.95
CA ARG A 169 3.18 -20.34 10.10
C ARG A 169 3.00 -21.50 11.09
N CYS A 170 2.19 -21.26 12.13
CA CYS A 170 1.76 -22.25 13.10
C CYS A 170 0.66 -23.21 12.59
N GLY A 171 0.23 -23.06 11.33
CA GLY A 171 -0.76 -23.93 10.69
C GLY A 171 -2.22 -23.53 10.93
N ALA A 172 -2.47 -22.35 11.52
CA ALA A 172 -3.83 -21.84 11.65
C ALA A 172 -4.39 -21.44 10.27
N GLN A 173 -5.70 -21.64 10.08
CA GLN A 173 -6.39 -21.08 8.92
C GLN A 173 -6.62 -19.60 9.15
N VAL A 174 -6.08 -18.77 8.25
CA VAL A 174 -6.20 -17.31 8.31
C VAL A 174 -6.84 -16.76 7.04
N ASN A 175 -7.44 -15.57 7.14
CA ASN A 175 -8.00 -14.89 6.00
C ASN A 175 -6.90 -14.19 5.18
N VAL A 176 -6.25 -14.95 4.29
CA VAL A 176 -5.17 -14.46 3.41
C VAL A 176 -5.62 -13.28 2.52
N ARG A 177 -6.92 -13.15 2.24
CA ARG A 177 -7.45 -12.03 1.45
C ARG A 177 -7.27 -10.69 2.18
N LEU A 178 -7.37 -10.68 3.51
CA LEU A 178 -7.13 -9.48 4.31
C LEU A 178 -5.66 -9.09 4.22
N ILE A 179 -4.75 -10.05 4.40
CA ILE A 179 -3.29 -9.80 4.29
C ILE A 179 -2.97 -9.20 2.93
N ARG A 180 -3.41 -9.84 1.85
CA ARG A 180 -3.19 -9.36 0.48
C ARG A 180 -3.79 -7.97 0.26
N GLY A 181 -5.01 -7.72 0.73
CA GLY A 181 -5.71 -6.46 0.52
C GLY A 181 -4.99 -5.27 1.17
N VAL A 182 -4.52 -5.45 2.41
CA VAL A 182 -3.75 -4.41 3.12
C VAL A 182 -2.37 -4.21 2.51
N LEU A 183 -1.66 -5.28 2.13
CA LEU A 183 -0.35 -5.14 1.49
C LEU A 183 -0.43 -4.48 0.11
N GLN A 184 -1.49 -4.78 -0.66
CA GLN A 184 -1.75 -4.10 -1.93
C GLN A 184 -2.02 -2.61 -1.72
N CYS A 185 -2.66 -2.23 -0.61
CA CYS A 185 -2.79 -0.82 -0.22
C CYS A 185 -1.43 -0.17 0.00
N TYR A 186 -0.52 -0.79 0.75
CA TYR A 186 0.82 -0.23 1.00
C TYR A 186 1.63 -0.05 -0.29
N VAL A 187 1.50 -0.96 -1.25
CA VAL A 187 2.12 -0.83 -2.57
C VAL A 187 1.49 0.33 -3.34
N GLU A 188 0.16 0.40 -3.44
CA GLU A 188 -0.53 1.42 -4.24
C GLU A 188 -0.42 2.84 -3.66
N LEU A 189 -0.27 2.98 -2.34
CA LEU A 189 -0.03 4.26 -1.66
C LEU A 189 1.38 4.82 -1.88
N GLY A 190 2.31 4.03 -2.42
CA GLY A 190 3.62 4.52 -2.81
C GLY A 190 3.50 5.43 -4.03
N VAL A 191 3.40 6.73 -3.82
CA VAL A 191 3.46 7.75 -4.88
C VAL A 191 4.92 8.16 -5.07
N ASN A 192 5.40 8.25 -6.31
CA ASN A 192 6.70 8.83 -6.60
C ASN A 192 6.64 10.34 -6.33
N GLU A 193 7.22 10.77 -5.22
CA GLU A 193 7.22 12.19 -4.81
C GLU A 193 8.15 13.04 -5.70
N GLU A 194 9.14 12.42 -6.35
CA GLU A 194 10.09 13.09 -7.26
C GLU A 194 9.55 13.28 -8.68
N ASP A 195 8.71 12.36 -9.17
CA ASP A 195 8.11 12.44 -10.50
C ASP A 195 6.67 11.90 -10.50
N ALA A 196 5.71 12.81 -10.37
CA ALA A 196 4.28 12.45 -10.40
C ALA A 196 3.81 11.98 -11.78
N SER A 197 4.64 12.08 -12.83
CA SER A 197 4.33 11.51 -14.15
C SER A 197 4.60 10.00 -14.21
N ASP A 198 5.49 9.46 -13.37
CA ASP A 198 5.66 8.02 -13.23
C ASP A 198 4.53 7.46 -12.36
N LYS A 199 3.61 6.76 -13.03
CA LYS A 199 2.44 6.13 -12.41
C LYS A 199 2.75 4.79 -11.74
N ARG A 200 3.99 4.30 -11.83
CA ARG A 200 4.41 3.08 -11.13
C ARG A 200 4.46 3.37 -9.63
N PRO A 201 3.82 2.54 -8.79
CA PRO A 201 3.90 2.77 -7.36
C PRO A 201 5.33 2.59 -6.86
N SER A 202 5.80 3.52 -6.01
CA SER A 202 7.01 3.30 -5.23
C SER A 202 6.77 2.18 -4.20
N LEU A 203 7.78 1.35 -3.95
CA LEU A 203 7.70 0.33 -2.91
C LEU A 203 8.11 0.86 -1.53
N ASP A 204 8.46 2.14 -1.39
CA ASP A 204 9.06 2.67 -0.16
C ASP A 204 8.15 2.47 1.05
N LEU A 205 6.84 2.71 0.91
CA LEU A 205 5.91 2.51 2.02
C LEU A 205 5.79 1.04 2.40
N TYR A 206 5.66 0.14 1.41
CA TYR A 206 5.64 -1.30 1.65
C TYR A 206 6.91 -1.76 2.37
N LYS A 207 8.08 -1.28 1.93
CA LYS A 207 9.37 -1.68 2.50
C LYS A 207 9.57 -1.18 3.92
N THR A 208 9.30 0.11 4.15
CA THR A 208 9.52 0.78 5.43
C THR A 208 8.46 0.44 6.48
N ALA A 209 7.19 0.32 6.08
CA ALA A 209 6.09 0.08 7.02
C ALA A 209 5.82 -1.42 7.27
N PHE A 210 6.29 -2.32 6.39
CA PHE A 210 6.01 -3.76 6.50
C PHE A 210 7.23 -4.65 6.28
N GLU A 211 7.91 -4.59 5.11
CA GLU A 211 8.92 -5.59 4.72
C GLU A 211 10.02 -5.75 5.77
N GLY A 212 10.56 -4.65 6.28
CA GLY A 212 11.58 -4.70 7.34
C GLY A 212 11.10 -5.42 8.59
N ALA A 213 9.94 -5.02 9.13
CA ALA A 213 9.35 -5.65 10.31
C ALA A 213 8.98 -7.13 10.07
N PHE A 214 8.55 -7.47 8.85
CA PHE A 214 8.28 -8.84 8.43
C PHE A 214 9.55 -9.69 8.44
N LEU A 215 10.66 -9.19 7.90
CA LEU A 215 11.93 -9.93 7.89
C LEU A 215 12.48 -10.12 9.31
N GLU A 216 12.38 -9.12 10.18
CA GLU A 216 12.77 -9.23 11.59
C GLU A 216 11.92 -10.25 12.36
N ASP A 217 10.61 -10.23 12.15
CA ASP A 217 9.68 -11.19 12.75
C ASP A 217 9.95 -12.63 12.26
N THR A 218 10.24 -12.76 10.97
CA THR A 218 10.63 -14.01 10.32
C THR A 218 11.94 -14.56 10.89
N GLU A 219 12.93 -13.69 11.07
CA GLU A 219 14.20 -14.06 11.69
C GLU A 219 13.98 -14.60 13.11
N ARG A 220 13.26 -13.86 13.94
CA ARG A 220 12.94 -14.29 15.32
C ARG A 220 12.20 -15.62 15.36
N PHE A 221 11.19 -15.79 14.51
CA PHE A 221 10.37 -17.01 14.44
C PHE A 221 11.23 -18.23 14.11
N TYR A 222 12.06 -18.15 13.06
CA TYR A 222 12.84 -19.29 12.60
C TYR A 222 14.08 -19.60 13.45
N ILE A 223 14.67 -18.61 14.14
CA ILE A 223 15.70 -18.87 15.16
C ILE A 223 15.10 -19.73 16.29
N GLN A 224 13.92 -19.34 16.78
CA GLN A 224 13.25 -20.06 17.86
C GLN A 224 12.83 -21.47 17.41
N GLU A 225 12.13 -21.58 16.28
CA GLU A 225 11.69 -22.88 15.75
C GLU A 225 12.89 -23.80 15.48
N GLY A 226 13.97 -23.27 14.88
CA GLY A 226 15.16 -24.06 14.56
C GLY A 226 15.88 -24.58 15.79
N THR A 227 16.06 -23.73 16.80
CA THR A 227 16.68 -24.12 18.08
C THR A 227 15.85 -25.19 18.80
N GLU A 228 14.52 -24.99 18.91
CA GLU A 228 13.63 -25.95 19.56
C GLU A 228 13.58 -27.29 18.82
N PHE A 229 13.65 -27.26 17.48
CA PHE A 229 13.63 -28.47 16.66
C PHE A 229 14.94 -29.26 16.76
N LEU A 230 16.09 -28.59 16.67
CA LEU A 230 17.41 -29.23 16.78
C LEU A 230 17.66 -29.85 18.16
N ASN A 231 17.07 -29.30 19.22
CA ASN A 231 17.16 -29.90 20.56
C ASN A 231 16.46 -31.26 20.68
N ARG A 232 15.59 -31.62 19.74
CA ARG A 232 14.74 -32.82 19.81
C ARG A 232 14.93 -33.78 18.64
N ASN A 233 15.55 -33.33 17.55
CA ASN A 233 15.62 -34.05 16.28
C ASN A 233 17.04 -33.99 15.71
N SER A 234 17.32 -34.88 14.78
CA SER A 234 18.62 -34.93 14.11
C SER A 234 18.82 -33.75 13.15
N VAL A 235 20.09 -33.47 12.84
CA VAL A 235 20.47 -32.48 11.82
C VAL A 235 19.89 -32.83 10.44
N THR A 236 19.80 -34.12 10.08
CA THR A 236 19.21 -34.57 8.82
C THR A 236 17.71 -34.25 8.73
N GLU A 237 16.97 -34.42 9.82
CA GLU A 237 15.55 -34.05 9.89
C GLU A 237 15.38 -32.52 9.84
N TYR A 238 16.28 -31.80 10.49
CA TYR A 238 16.27 -30.34 10.47
C TYR A 238 16.46 -29.80 9.04
N THR A 239 17.40 -30.34 8.26
CA THR A 239 17.59 -29.96 6.84
C THR A 239 16.31 -30.13 6.01
N LYS A 240 15.59 -31.24 6.19
CA LYS A 240 14.30 -31.46 5.49
C LYS A 240 13.25 -30.43 5.90
N LYS A 241 13.20 -30.09 7.18
CA LYS A 241 12.29 -29.05 7.69
C LYS A 241 12.65 -27.67 7.15
N VAL A 242 13.93 -27.33 7.04
CA VAL A 242 14.40 -26.07 6.42
C VAL A 242 13.93 -25.97 4.97
N GLU A 243 14.06 -27.03 4.18
CA GLU A 243 13.56 -27.06 2.80
C GLU A 243 12.05 -26.81 2.74
N GLN A 244 11.30 -27.53 3.56
CA GLN A 244 9.85 -27.38 3.63
C GLN A 244 9.46 -25.94 3.98
N ARG A 245 10.07 -25.35 5.01
CA ARG A 245 9.79 -23.98 5.43
C ARG A 245 10.15 -22.95 4.36
N LEU A 246 11.25 -23.14 3.65
CA LEU A 246 11.63 -22.28 2.53
C LEU A 246 10.57 -22.33 1.41
N GLN A 247 10.06 -23.52 1.07
CA GLN A 247 9.00 -23.65 0.07
C GLN A 247 7.67 -23.04 0.53
N GLU A 248 7.34 -23.15 1.81
CA GLU A 248 6.17 -22.49 2.38
C GLU A 248 6.28 -20.96 2.30
N GLU A 249 7.43 -20.37 2.64
CA GLU A 249 7.63 -18.91 2.54
C GLU A 249 7.67 -18.43 1.09
N LYS A 250 8.29 -19.16 0.16
CA LYS A 250 8.21 -18.86 -1.28
C LYS A 250 6.76 -18.82 -1.77
N ARG A 251 5.92 -19.72 -1.25
CA ARG A 251 4.48 -19.73 -1.53
C ARG A 251 3.76 -18.54 -0.90
N ARG A 252 4.11 -18.13 0.32
CA ARG A 252 3.57 -16.91 0.96
C ARG A 252 3.88 -15.67 0.12
N VAL A 253 5.10 -15.57 -0.39
CA VAL A 253 5.50 -14.48 -1.29
C VAL A 253 4.61 -14.45 -2.53
N SER A 254 4.42 -15.57 -3.22
CA SER A 254 3.61 -15.60 -4.44
C SER A 254 2.11 -15.42 -4.19
N MET A 255 1.61 -15.76 -3.00
CA MET A 255 0.19 -15.65 -2.67
C MET A 255 -0.22 -14.22 -2.30
N TYR A 256 0.59 -13.50 -1.51
CA TYR A 256 0.14 -12.23 -0.94
C TYR A 256 1.24 -11.18 -0.64
N LEU A 257 2.54 -11.51 -0.67
CA LEU A 257 3.60 -10.50 -0.51
C LEU A 257 4.00 -9.91 -1.87
N HIS A 258 4.76 -8.81 -1.85
CA HIS A 258 5.35 -8.28 -3.07
C HIS A 258 6.58 -9.11 -3.49
N GLU A 259 6.79 -9.30 -4.79
CA GLU A 259 7.90 -10.12 -5.33
C GLU A 259 9.30 -9.63 -4.92
N SER A 260 9.42 -8.33 -4.63
CA SER A 260 10.67 -7.73 -4.13
C SER A 260 11.14 -8.33 -2.80
N THR A 261 10.22 -8.92 -2.02
CA THR A 261 10.53 -9.51 -0.71
C THR A 261 11.23 -10.86 -0.85
N LEU A 262 11.17 -11.52 -2.02
CA LEU A 262 11.72 -12.87 -2.19
C LEU A 262 13.23 -12.93 -1.91
N ALA A 263 14.02 -12.04 -2.53
CA ALA A 263 15.47 -12.07 -2.40
C ALA A 263 15.94 -11.75 -0.96
N PRO A 264 15.44 -10.69 -0.29
CA PRO A 264 15.74 -10.45 1.13
C PRO A 264 15.32 -11.61 2.03
N LEU A 265 14.15 -12.20 1.79
CA LEU A 265 13.64 -13.32 2.58
C LEU A 265 14.53 -14.56 2.48
N VAL A 266 14.99 -14.91 1.27
CA VAL A 266 15.95 -16.01 1.07
C VAL A 266 17.26 -15.72 1.81
N GLY A 267 17.75 -14.48 1.78
CA GLY A 267 18.92 -14.06 2.56
C GLY A 267 18.73 -14.22 4.08
N THR A 268 17.58 -13.80 4.61
CA THR A 268 17.22 -14.01 6.03
C THR A 268 17.17 -15.49 6.38
N PHE A 269 16.63 -16.33 5.51
CA PHE A 269 16.59 -17.78 5.70
C PHE A 269 17.99 -18.39 5.77
N GLN A 270 18.89 -17.98 4.88
CA GLN A 270 20.27 -18.45 4.89
C GLN A 270 20.97 -18.07 6.21
N LYS A 271 20.83 -16.82 6.65
CA LYS A 271 21.39 -16.33 7.92
C LYS A 271 20.86 -17.12 9.12
N VAL A 272 19.55 -17.36 9.17
CA VAL A 272 18.88 -17.88 10.37
C VAL A 272 18.89 -19.40 10.44
N LEU A 273 18.63 -20.08 9.33
CA LEU A 273 18.49 -21.54 9.34
C LEU A 273 19.80 -22.26 9.08
N VAL A 274 20.76 -21.60 8.39
CA VAL A 274 22.07 -22.16 8.10
C VAL A 274 23.12 -21.54 9.01
N GLU A 275 23.39 -20.23 8.89
CA GLU A 275 24.55 -19.60 9.54
C GLU A 275 24.47 -19.64 11.07
N HIS A 276 23.31 -19.33 11.64
CA HIS A 276 23.09 -19.34 13.09
C HIS A 276 23.27 -20.74 13.72
N HIS A 277 23.02 -21.81 12.97
CA HIS A 277 23.11 -23.19 13.46
C HIS A 277 24.35 -23.95 12.95
N LEU A 278 25.31 -23.26 12.31
CA LEU A 278 26.54 -23.85 11.76
C LEU A 278 27.34 -24.68 12.77
N GLU A 279 27.41 -24.26 14.04
CA GLU A 279 28.16 -25.01 15.05
C GLU A 279 27.52 -26.38 15.37
N HIS A 280 26.19 -26.47 15.34
CA HIS A 280 25.47 -27.74 15.49
C HIS A 280 25.73 -28.63 14.27
N PHE A 281 25.65 -28.06 13.06
CA PHE A 281 26.01 -28.75 11.84
C PHE A 281 27.44 -29.29 11.90
N CYS A 282 28.44 -28.47 12.28
CA CYS A 282 29.84 -28.89 12.34
C CYS A 282 30.11 -29.99 13.38
N THR A 283 29.39 -30.00 14.50
CA THR A 283 29.54 -31.01 15.54
C THR A 283 29.02 -32.36 15.07
N GLU A 284 27.81 -32.37 14.51
CA GLU A 284 27.17 -33.56 13.93
C GLU A 284 27.86 -34.04 12.65
N PHE A 285 28.43 -33.13 11.84
CA PHE A 285 29.14 -33.52 10.62
C PHE A 285 30.39 -34.36 10.92
N LYS A 286 31.05 -34.15 12.07
CA LYS A 286 32.16 -35.02 12.54
C LYS A 286 31.69 -36.41 12.97
N VAL A 287 30.41 -36.58 13.26
CA VAL A 287 29.76 -37.86 13.55
C VAL A 287 29.34 -38.51 12.22
N LEU A 288 28.64 -37.77 11.36
CA LEU A 288 28.14 -38.25 10.05
C LEU A 288 29.24 -38.57 9.02
N LEU A 289 30.40 -37.88 9.07
CA LEU A 289 31.58 -38.22 8.27
C LEU A 289 32.15 -39.61 8.61
N ARG A 290 31.80 -40.19 9.77
CA ARG A 290 32.18 -41.58 10.10
C ARG A 290 31.19 -42.61 9.56
N GLU A 291 30.00 -42.18 9.12
CA GLU A 291 28.89 -43.03 8.66
C GLU A 291 28.61 -42.92 7.15
N ASP A 292 29.55 -42.36 6.37
CA ASP A 292 29.55 -42.31 4.89
C ASP A 292 28.32 -41.63 4.23
N SER A 293 27.63 -40.75 4.96
CA SER A 293 26.42 -40.05 4.48
C SER A 293 26.75 -38.67 3.87
N MET A 294 27.68 -38.63 2.90
CA MET A 294 28.24 -37.40 2.30
C MET A 294 27.28 -36.55 1.41
N MET A 295 26.02 -36.96 1.22
CA MET A 295 25.15 -36.36 0.21
C MET A 295 24.47 -35.04 0.65
N THR A 296 24.15 -34.88 1.94
CA THR A 296 23.18 -33.87 2.40
C THR A 296 23.71 -32.44 2.50
N LEU A 297 24.99 -32.22 2.80
CA LEU A 297 25.51 -30.88 3.08
C LEU A 297 25.93 -30.12 1.81
N ARG A 298 26.34 -30.84 0.75
CA ARG A 298 26.56 -30.24 -0.58
C ARG A 298 25.26 -29.77 -1.22
N GLU A 299 24.15 -30.48 -1.00
CA GLU A 299 22.83 -30.07 -1.47
C GLU A 299 22.33 -28.81 -0.72
N CYS A 300 22.54 -28.73 0.60
CA CYS A 300 22.23 -27.53 1.39
C CYS A 300 22.99 -26.28 0.90
N ILE A 301 24.29 -26.43 0.62
CA ILE A 301 25.11 -25.32 0.08
C ILE A 301 24.68 -24.98 -1.36
N SER A 302 24.20 -25.96 -2.15
CA SER A 302 23.70 -25.72 -3.50
C SER A 302 22.37 -24.96 -3.55
N TRP A 303 21.53 -25.06 -2.51
CA TRP A 303 20.32 -24.23 -2.38
C TRP A 303 20.60 -22.75 -2.12
N CYS A 304 21.85 -22.41 -1.81
CA CYS A 304 22.31 -21.04 -1.54
C CYS A 304 23.00 -20.38 -2.76
N ARG A 305 22.97 -21.00 -3.95
CA ARG A 305 23.46 -20.41 -5.22
C ARG A 305 22.34 -20.11 -6.19
#